data_AF-A0A672GXM1-F1
#
_entry.id   AF-A0A672GXM1-F1
#
_cell.length_a   1.000
_cell.length_b   1.000
_cell.length_c   1.000
_cell.angle_alpha   90.00
_cell.angle_beta   90.00
_cell.angle_gamma   90.00
#
_symmetry.space_group_name_H-M   'P 1'
#
loop_
_entity.id
_entity.type
_entity.pdbx_description
1 polymer ?
#
loop_
_entity_poly.entity_id
_entity_poly.type
_entity_poly.pdbx_seq_one_letter_code
_entity_poly.pdbx_strand_id
1 'polypeptide(L)'
;MKPVRGSERAASKAPEQKNKRKTAKKPAATKTQDEASGERRHEEEEEAVPRKANLKKKDVKEAKYKASWKPMSRASIAVLENIMDLSILATLSSRSKVKKEQHEHLNRIKNRFLDECKQLKVPVQKQQNFSQYHHQEESKKSVAGKKTLSTVKKDLSAVGSALEKMEEQTVSLQHDCSMLRNQVEEEEEKAKRILAITEDDVLSLPLSCSKEDETTLEMRVRRIMSDRDCEITAKRLAEVLQKSEVTRHDQVLLRQAHKYADQLFSD
;
A
#
# COMPACT_ATOMS: atom_id res chain seq x y z
N MET A 1 4.20 9.72 -22.80
CA MET A 1 3.35 9.69 -21.58
C MET A 1 4.22 10.06 -20.38
N LYS A 2 3.83 11.10 -19.62
CA LYS A 2 4.53 11.54 -18.40
C LYS A 2 3.65 11.20 -17.20
N PRO A 3 4.18 10.73 -16.05
CA PRO A 3 3.38 10.62 -14.85
C PRO A 3 3.26 11.98 -14.15
N VAL A 4 2.01 12.35 -13.88
CA VAL A 4 1.58 13.45 -13.00
C VAL A 4 1.83 13.00 -11.56
N ARG A 5 2.70 13.71 -10.83
CA ARG A 5 2.93 13.49 -9.39
C ARG A 5 2.35 14.67 -8.62
N GLY A 6 1.12 14.51 -8.15
CA GLY A 6 0.48 15.45 -7.24
C GLY A 6 1.14 15.44 -5.87
N SER A 7 1.58 16.59 -5.40
CA SER A 7 1.96 16.82 -4.01
C SER A 7 1.53 18.22 -3.63
N GLU A 8 0.33 18.35 -3.10
CA GLU A 8 -0.08 19.53 -2.35
C GLU A 8 0.30 19.30 -0.88
N ARG A 9 1.36 19.97 -0.45
CA ARG A 9 1.55 20.30 0.97
C ARG A 9 1.83 21.79 1.08
N ALA A 10 0.96 22.49 1.79
CA ALA A 10 1.10 23.91 2.08
C ALA A 10 2.38 24.17 2.88
N ALA A 11 3.15 25.18 2.45
CA ALA A 11 4.36 25.62 3.13
C ALA A 11 4.01 26.33 4.45
N SER A 12 4.52 25.80 5.57
CA SER A 12 4.43 26.45 6.88
C SER A 12 5.40 27.64 6.94
N LYS A 13 4.85 28.83 7.20
CA LYS A 13 5.56 30.11 7.37
C LYS A 13 6.54 30.07 8.55
N ALA A 14 7.78 30.47 8.31
CA ALA A 14 8.75 30.87 9.34
C ALA A 14 8.63 32.39 9.58
N PRO A 15 8.85 32.92 10.81
CA PRO A 15 8.75 34.34 11.07
C PRO A 15 10.06 35.09 10.76
N GLU A 16 9.95 36.11 9.90
CA GLU A 16 10.98 37.11 9.61
C GLU A 16 11.23 38.01 10.83
N GLN A 17 12.48 38.13 11.28
CA GLN A 17 12.92 39.23 12.16
C GLN A 17 13.48 40.38 11.31
N LYS A 18 12.73 41.48 11.22
CA LYS A 18 13.16 42.75 10.63
C LYS A 18 13.94 43.58 11.65
N ASN A 19 15.21 43.83 11.36
CA ASN A 19 16.01 44.85 12.02
C ASN A 19 15.50 46.25 11.66
N LYS A 20 15.12 47.06 12.66
CA LYS A 20 14.95 48.51 12.54
C LYS A 20 15.83 49.23 13.56
N ARG A 21 16.91 49.82 13.07
CA ARG A 21 17.62 50.93 13.73
C ARG A 21 16.71 52.16 13.72
N LYS A 22 16.52 52.81 14.87
CA LYS A 22 16.18 54.23 14.96
C LYS A 22 16.91 54.87 16.14
N THR A 23 17.64 55.92 15.80
CA THR A 23 18.25 56.96 16.64
C THR A 23 17.18 57.82 17.32
N ALA A 24 17.36 58.19 18.60
CA ALA A 24 17.39 59.59 19.10
C ALA A 24 17.14 59.71 20.62
N LYS A 25 18.04 60.49 21.27
CA LYS A 25 17.87 61.46 22.38
C LYS A 25 17.31 61.06 23.77
N LYS A 26 18.12 61.41 24.79
CA LYS A 26 17.83 61.68 26.24
C LYS A 26 16.71 62.72 26.45
N PRO A 27 16.04 62.79 27.63
CA PRO A 27 16.51 63.47 28.88
C PRO A 27 16.32 62.61 30.18
N ALA A 28 17.20 62.67 31.21
CA ALA A 28 17.12 63.48 32.47
C ALA A 28 15.75 63.42 33.19
N ALA A 29 15.54 63.21 34.49
CA ALA A 29 16.31 63.06 35.74
C ALA A 29 15.39 62.28 36.74
N THR A 30 15.85 61.62 37.83
CA THR A 30 15.96 62.21 39.19
C THR A 30 16.22 61.08 40.23
N LYS A 31 17.29 61.25 41.04
CA LYS A 31 17.56 60.88 42.47
C LYS A 31 17.21 59.44 42.99
N THR A 32 17.96 58.81 43.90
CA THR A 32 18.66 59.31 45.10
C THR A 32 19.70 58.28 45.64
N GLN A 33 20.79 58.81 46.22
CA GLN A 33 21.55 58.36 47.42
C GLN A 33 22.37 57.05 47.43
N ASP A 34 23.70 57.16 47.58
CA ASP A 34 24.37 57.19 48.89
C ASP A 34 25.83 57.71 48.82
N GLU A 35 26.23 58.47 49.84
CA GLU A 35 27.57 59.03 50.11
C GLU A 35 28.54 57.94 50.66
N ALA A 36 29.87 58.07 50.81
CA ALA A 36 30.71 59.22 51.09
C ALA A 36 32.23 58.93 50.85
N SER A 37 32.97 60.03 50.71
CA SER A 37 34.33 60.30 51.25
C SER A 37 35.58 59.91 50.46
N GLY A 38 36.39 60.93 50.13
CA GLY A 38 37.84 60.77 49.89
C GLY A 38 38.44 61.67 48.80
N GLU A 39 38.58 62.96 49.06
CA GLU A 39 39.12 64.00 48.17
C GLU A 39 40.65 64.17 48.32
N ARG A 40 41.41 64.28 47.21
CA ARG A 40 42.43 65.34 46.94
C ARG A 40 43.16 65.17 45.60
N ARG A 41 43.37 66.33 44.98
CA ARG A 41 43.89 66.64 43.63
C ARG A 41 45.42 66.58 43.54
N HIS A 42 45.99 66.43 42.34
CA HIS A 42 46.69 67.50 41.59
C HIS A 42 47.25 66.97 40.25
N GLU A 43 47.09 67.80 39.22
CA GLU A 43 47.57 67.68 37.84
C GLU A 43 49.08 67.96 37.74
N GLU A 44 49.77 67.42 36.72
CA GLU A 44 50.54 68.22 35.72
C GLU A 44 51.22 67.34 34.64
N GLU A 45 51.43 67.98 33.48
CA GLU A 45 51.71 67.49 32.12
C GLU A 45 53.17 67.12 31.79
N GLU A 46 53.30 66.40 30.65
CA GLU A 46 54.37 66.27 29.63
C GLU A 46 55.88 66.40 30.02
N GLU A 47 56.84 65.63 29.48
CA GLU A 47 57.26 65.55 28.06
C GLU A 47 58.29 64.41 27.82
N ALA A 48 58.47 64.09 26.54
CA ALA A 48 59.70 63.62 25.87
C ALA A 48 60.27 62.20 26.12
N VAL A 49 60.00 61.35 25.13
CA VAL A 49 60.66 60.05 24.87
C VAL A 49 62.06 60.25 24.27
N PRO A 50 63.05 59.37 24.54
CA PRO A 50 63.99 58.96 23.50
C PRO A 50 63.64 57.54 22.99
N ARG A 51 63.03 57.51 21.79
CA ARG A 51 62.61 56.31 21.07
C ARG A 51 63.82 55.54 20.51
N LYS A 52 64.49 54.69 21.31
CA LYS A 52 65.42 53.67 20.77
C LYS A 52 65.44 52.31 21.51
N ALA A 53 64.38 51.96 22.24
CA ALA A 53 64.31 50.67 22.99
C ALA A 53 63.17 49.72 22.59
N ASN A 54 62.28 50.11 21.67
CA ASN A 54 61.01 49.40 21.47
C ASN A 54 60.98 48.38 20.32
N LEU A 55 62.00 48.31 19.45
CA LEU A 55 62.09 47.21 18.47
C LEU A 55 62.47 45.88 19.16
N LYS A 56 63.42 45.90 20.11
CA LYS A 56 63.85 44.68 20.82
C LYS A 56 62.76 44.04 21.69
N LYS A 57 61.75 44.78 22.13
CA LYS A 57 60.71 44.28 23.04
C LYS A 57 59.60 43.48 22.32
N LYS A 58 59.38 43.70 21.02
CA LYS A 58 58.35 43.00 20.25
C LYS A 58 58.83 41.61 19.82
N ASP A 59 60.09 41.52 19.37
CA ASP A 59 60.74 40.26 19.02
C ASP A 59 60.90 39.32 20.24
N VAL A 60 61.18 39.88 21.42
CA VAL A 60 61.28 39.10 22.67
C VAL A 60 59.92 38.56 23.12
N LYS A 61 58.82 39.26 22.87
CA LYS A 61 57.46 38.76 23.20
C LYS A 61 57.05 37.65 22.25
N GLU A 62 57.22 37.81 20.93
CA GLU A 62 56.92 36.74 19.97
C GLU A 62 57.81 35.50 20.16
N ALA A 63 59.09 35.68 20.48
CA ALA A 63 59.99 34.58 20.84
C ALA A 63 59.53 33.86 22.11
N LYS A 64 59.05 34.58 23.13
CA LYS A 64 58.45 33.98 24.35
C LYS A 64 57.13 33.25 24.07
N TYR A 65 56.29 33.74 23.15
CA TYR A 65 55.07 33.04 22.75
C TYR A 65 55.35 31.78 21.93
N LYS A 66 56.34 31.80 21.03
CA LYS A 66 56.78 30.60 20.29
C LYS A 66 57.47 29.59 21.20
N ALA A 67 58.13 30.04 22.28
CA ALA A 67 58.76 29.18 23.28
C ALA A 67 57.74 28.41 24.15
N SER A 68 56.48 28.85 24.24
CA SER A 68 55.43 28.14 24.99
C SER A 68 54.65 27.11 24.15
N TRP A 69 55.02 26.92 22.89
CA TRP A 69 54.38 25.93 22.02
C TRP A 69 54.89 24.54 22.35
N LYS A 70 53.96 23.62 22.60
CA LYS A 70 54.27 22.21 22.87
C LYS A 70 53.90 21.36 21.66
N PRO A 71 54.56 20.21 21.44
CA PRO A 71 54.09 19.22 20.50
C PRO A 71 52.61 18.87 20.78
N MET A 72 51.87 18.54 19.71
CA MET A 72 50.46 18.19 19.83
C MET A 72 50.27 17.01 20.81
N SER A 73 49.26 17.11 21.68
CA SER A 73 48.97 16.03 22.64
C SER A 73 48.44 14.78 21.92
N ARG A 74 48.76 13.59 22.44
CA ARG A 74 48.28 12.30 21.86
C ARG A 74 46.75 12.24 21.76
N ALA A 75 46.04 12.81 22.73
CA ALA A 75 44.57 12.87 22.71
C ALA A 75 44.04 13.72 21.54
N SER A 76 44.66 14.87 21.25
CA SER A 76 44.28 15.70 20.11
C SER A 76 44.56 15.01 18.78
N ILE A 77 45.66 14.26 18.69
CA ILE A 77 46.00 13.47 17.49
C ILE A 77 44.98 12.35 17.28
N ALA A 78 44.57 11.66 18.35
CA ALA A 78 43.56 10.60 18.28
C ALA A 78 42.18 11.14 17.85
N VAL A 79 41.80 12.33 18.31
CA VAL A 79 40.56 12.99 17.85
C VAL A 79 40.63 13.30 16.35
N LEU A 80 41.77 13.85 15.89
CA LEU A 80 42.00 14.16 14.48
C LEU A 80 41.99 12.90 13.61
N GLU A 81 42.62 11.82 14.07
CA GLU A 81 42.57 10.51 13.43
C GLU A 81 41.14 10.00 13.26
N ASN A 82 40.34 10.05 14.33
CA ASN A 82 38.93 9.63 14.28
C ASN A 82 38.09 10.47 13.29
N ILE A 83 38.28 11.80 13.28
CA ILE A 83 37.62 12.68 12.30
C ILE A 83 38.00 12.30 10.86
N MET A 84 39.29 12.02 10.61
CA MET A 84 39.75 11.60 9.30
C MET A 84 39.20 10.23 8.91
N ASP A 85 39.18 9.26 9.82
CA ASP A 85 38.62 7.93 9.56
C ASP A 85 37.14 8.00 9.19
N LEU A 86 36.35 8.82 9.91
CA LEU A 86 34.96 9.08 9.58
C LEU A 86 34.81 9.74 8.20
N SER A 87 35.69 10.68 7.84
CA SER A 87 35.68 11.33 6.52
C SER A 87 36.05 10.38 5.39
N ILE A 88 37.00 9.46 5.61
CA ILE A 88 37.39 8.42 4.65
C ILE A 88 36.23 7.45 4.47
N LEU A 89 35.56 7.03 5.55
CA LEU A 89 34.37 6.18 5.47
C LEU A 89 33.23 6.85 4.71
N ALA A 90 32.94 8.13 4.98
CA ALA A 90 31.89 8.88 4.31
C ALA A 90 32.17 9.11 2.81
N THR A 91 33.43 9.36 2.45
CA THR A 91 33.82 9.55 1.04
C THR A 91 33.79 8.25 0.24
N LEU A 92 34.20 7.13 0.85
CA LEU A 92 34.19 5.81 0.22
C LEU A 92 32.78 5.20 0.14
N SER A 93 31.88 5.48 1.09
CA SER A 93 30.50 5.02 1.03
C SER A 93 29.73 5.64 -0.15
N SER A 94 30.11 6.85 -0.57
CA SER A 94 29.54 7.54 -1.73
C SER A 94 30.03 7.01 -3.08
N ARG A 95 31.20 6.35 -3.15
CA ARG A 95 31.80 5.84 -4.41
C ARG A 95 31.77 4.32 -4.48
N SER A 96 30.90 3.77 -5.33
CA SER A 96 30.60 2.33 -5.34
C SER A 96 31.64 1.43 -6.02
N LYS A 97 32.57 1.95 -6.84
CA LYS A 97 33.28 1.13 -7.84
C LYS A 97 34.80 0.88 -7.63
N VAL A 98 35.50 1.62 -6.76
CA VAL A 98 36.96 1.41 -6.53
C VAL A 98 37.29 1.63 -5.05
N LYS A 99 36.93 0.70 -4.17
CA LYS A 99 36.99 0.94 -2.72
C LYS A 99 38.37 0.67 -2.12
N LYS A 100 39.08 -0.38 -2.55
CA LYS A 100 40.30 -0.85 -1.87
C LYS A 100 41.51 0.05 -2.11
N GLU A 101 41.86 0.32 -3.37
CA GLU A 101 43.00 1.17 -3.72
C GLU A 101 42.83 2.62 -3.25
N GLN A 102 41.61 3.16 -3.36
CA GLN A 102 41.29 4.49 -2.85
C GLN A 102 41.38 4.55 -1.33
N HIS A 103 40.90 3.51 -0.62
CA HIS A 103 41.03 3.41 0.82
C HIS A 103 42.51 3.35 1.25
N GLU A 104 43.33 2.53 0.59
CA GLU A 104 44.77 2.44 0.86
C GLU A 104 45.51 3.77 0.57
N HIS A 105 45.12 4.48 -0.50
CA HIS A 105 45.69 5.79 -0.81
C HIS A 105 45.32 6.84 0.25
N LEU A 106 44.04 6.90 0.63
CA LEU A 106 43.57 7.81 1.67
C LEU A 106 44.21 7.51 3.04
N ASN A 107 44.37 6.23 3.38
CA ASN A 107 45.06 5.83 4.61
C ASN A 107 46.55 6.22 4.60
N ARG A 108 47.23 6.12 3.46
CA ARG A 108 48.62 6.61 3.32
C ARG A 108 48.71 8.13 3.53
N ILE A 109 47.78 8.89 2.99
CA ILE A 109 47.70 10.35 3.20
C ILE A 109 47.41 10.65 4.68
N LYS A 110 46.42 9.95 5.28
CA LYS A 110 46.07 10.06 6.70
C LYS A 110 47.29 9.89 7.59
N ASN A 111 48.03 8.79 7.40
CA ASN A 111 49.17 8.47 8.24
C ASN A 111 50.29 9.51 8.11
N ARG A 112 50.61 9.93 6.88
CA ARG A 112 51.61 10.99 6.64
C ARG A 112 51.23 12.29 7.34
N PHE A 113 49.97 12.71 7.21
CA PHE A 113 49.48 13.93 7.83
C PHE A 113 49.49 13.83 9.36
N LEU A 114 49.13 12.68 9.94
CA LEU A 114 49.21 12.46 11.38
C LEU A 114 50.65 12.51 11.89
N ASP A 115 51.62 12.01 11.11
CA ASP A 115 53.04 12.08 11.46
C ASP A 115 53.57 13.52 11.44
N GLU A 116 53.14 14.35 10.50
CA GLU A 116 53.42 15.79 10.48
C GLU A 116 52.76 16.49 11.69
N CYS A 117 51.52 16.13 12.03
CA CYS A 117 50.81 16.68 13.19
C CYS A 117 51.49 16.36 14.53
N LYS A 118 52.15 15.19 14.65
CA LYS A 118 52.95 14.84 15.83
C LYS A 118 54.14 15.77 16.04
N GLN A 119 54.74 16.25 14.95
CA GLN A 119 55.91 17.14 14.98
C GLN A 119 55.52 18.61 15.08
N LEU A 120 54.25 18.93 14.79
CA LEU A 120 53.72 20.29 14.83
C LEU A 120 53.65 20.81 16.27
N LYS A 121 54.28 21.97 16.50
CA LYS A 121 54.20 22.69 17.77
C LYS A 121 52.95 23.57 17.78
N VAL A 122 52.10 23.38 18.79
CA VAL A 122 50.78 24.03 18.89
C VAL A 122 50.68 24.81 20.21
N PRO A 123 50.00 25.97 20.24
CA PRO A 123 49.72 26.70 21.48
C PRO A 123 48.88 25.88 22.47
N VAL A 124 49.34 25.81 23.73
CA VAL A 124 48.73 24.98 24.79
C VAL A 124 47.33 25.43 25.20
N GLN A 125 47.03 26.74 25.14
CA GLN A 125 45.76 27.31 25.62
C GLN A 125 44.51 26.84 24.86
N LYS A 126 44.63 26.23 23.68
CA LYS A 126 43.46 25.82 22.87
C LYS A 126 43.13 24.33 22.96
N GLN A 127 43.95 23.49 23.58
CA GLN A 127 43.79 22.03 23.46
C GLN A 127 42.72 21.40 24.38
N GLN A 128 42.39 22.02 25.53
CA GLN A 128 41.53 21.36 26.53
C GLN A 128 40.01 21.44 26.26
N ASN A 129 39.55 22.41 25.46
CA ASN A 129 38.11 22.72 25.43
C ASN A 129 37.32 21.93 24.36
N PHE A 130 37.96 21.37 23.33
CA PHE A 130 37.21 20.77 22.22
C PHE A 130 36.47 19.47 22.59
N SER A 131 37.06 18.62 23.44
CA SER A 131 36.46 17.32 23.78
C SER A 131 35.16 17.47 24.59
N GLN A 132 35.14 18.36 25.58
CA GLN A 132 34.02 18.48 26.51
C GLN A 132 32.74 18.99 25.84
N TYR A 133 32.85 19.96 24.93
CA TYR A 133 31.70 20.47 24.18
C TYR A 133 31.10 19.41 23.25
N HIS A 134 31.93 18.64 22.54
CA HIS A 134 31.46 17.56 21.67
C HIS A 134 30.73 16.45 22.45
N HIS A 135 31.28 16.00 23.59
CA HIS A 135 30.65 14.96 24.40
C HIS A 135 29.30 15.41 24.99
N GLN A 136 29.17 16.70 25.33
CA GLN A 136 27.90 17.24 25.81
C GLN A 136 26.84 17.30 24.69
N GLU A 137 27.22 17.64 23.47
CA GLU A 137 26.29 17.68 22.35
C GLU A 137 25.87 16.26 21.92
N GLU A 138 26.81 15.33 21.88
CA GLU A 138 26.56 13.91 21.57
C GLU A 138 25.66 13.25 22.62
N SER A 139 25.86 13.53 23.91
CA SER A 139 24.98 12.99 24.96
C SER A 139 23.55 13.51 24.85
N LYS A 140 23.36 14.81 24.56
CA LYS A 140 22.03 15.39 24.29
C LYS A 140 21.35 14.72 23.09
N LYS A 141 22.08 14.54 21.99
CA LYS A 141 21.59 13.84 20.79
C LYS A 141 21.26 12.37 21.07
N SER A 142 22.08 11.69 21.87
CA SER A 142 21.87 10.29 22.28
C SER A 142 20.59 10.13 23.10
N VAL A 143 20.31 11.04 24.04
CA VAL A 143 19.07 11.02 24.83
C VAL A 143 17.84 11.22 23.94
N ALA A 144 17.87 12.18 23.02
CA ALA A 144 16.79 12.38 22.06
C ALA A 144 16.60 11.17 21.13
N GLY A 145 17.72 10.57 20.68
CA GLY A 145 17.73 9.33 19.89
C GLY A 145 17.11 8.14 20.64
N LYS A 146 17.43 7.96 21.93
CA LYS A 146 16.83 6.89 22.75
C LYS A 146 15.33 7.07 22.93
N LYS A 147 14.85 8.30 23.09
CA LYS A 147 13.41 8.59 23.19
C LYS A 147 12.69 8.26 21.89
N THR A 148 13.19 8.73 20.75
CA THR A 148 12.61 8.44 19.43
C THR A 148 12.63 6.95 19.12
N LEU A 149 13.74 6.25 19.41
CA LEU A 149 13.83 4.79 19.26
C LEU A 149 12.81 4.06 20.13
N SER A 150 12.61 4.50 21.38
CA SER A 150 11.60 3.92 22.28
C SER A 150 10.18 4.11 21.75
N THR A 151 9.87 5.28 21.20
CA THR A 151 8.57 5.54 20.54
C THR A 151 8.39 4.63 19.33
N VAL A 152 9.36 4.57 18.42
CA VAL A 152 9.28 3.72 17.22
C VAL A 152 9.14 2.23 17.59
N LYS A 153 9.82 1.77 18.65
CA LYS A 153 9.67 0.40 19.14
C LYS A 153 8.24 0.11 19.62
N LYS A 154 7.62 1.07 20.33
CA LYS A 154 6.22 0.95 20.76
C LYS A 154 5.26 0.92 19.58
N ASP A 155 5.46 1.82 18.61
CA ASP A 155 4.64 1.88 17.41
C ASP A 155 4.73 0.57 16.61
N LEU A 156 5.94 0.02 16.45
CA LEU A 156 6.16 -1.27 15.78
C LEU A 156 5.47 -2.41 16.52
N SER A 157 5.55 -2.45 17.86
CA SER A 157 4.82 -3.45 18.63
C SER A 157 3.30 -3.32 18.50
N ALA A 158 2.77 -2.09 18.44
CA ALA A 158 1.34 -1.86 18.25
C ALA A 158 0.87 -2.30 16.86
N VAL A 159 1.65 -2.00 15.81
CA VAL A 159 1.38 -2.48 14.45
C VAL A 159 1.47 -4.00 14.38
N GLY A 160 2.46 -4.61 15.04
CA GLY A 160 2.60 -6.07 15.13
C GLY A 160 1.36 -6.73 15.73
N SER A 161 0.90 -6.25 16.90
CA SER A 161 -0.31 -6.77 17.54
C SER A 161 -1.59 -6.50 16.74
N ALA A 162 -1.67 -5.41 15.99
CA ALA A 162 -2.80 -5.13 15.11
C ALA A 162 -2.83 -6.10 13.90
N LEU A 163 -1.65 -6.40 13.34
CA LEU A 163 -1.51 -7.34 12.24
C LEU A 163 -1.87 -8.76 12.66
N GLU A 164 -1.43 -9.19 13.84
CA GLU A 164 -1.78 -10.50 14.42
C GLU A 164 -3.30 -10.67 14.57
N LYS A 165 -3.99 -9.67 15.11
CA LYS A 165 -5.46 -9.68 15.21
C LYS A 165 -6.15 -9.75 13.85
N MET A 166 -5.63 -9.04 12.86
CA MET A 166 -6.18 -9.04 11.51
C MET A 166 -5.96 -10.40 10.82
N GLU A 167 -4.83 -11.05 11.09
CA GLU A 167 -4.56 -12.42 10.62
C GLU A 167 -5.55 -13.40 11.24
N GLU A 168 -5.77 -13.35 12.56
CA GLU A 168 -6.78 -14.16 13.25
C GLU A 168 -8.18 -13.97 12.64
N GLN A 169 -8.57 -12.72 12.37
CA GLN A 169 -9.84 -12.40 11.71
C GLN A 169 -9.91 -12.97 10.29
N THR A 170 -8.83 -12.88 9.53
CA THR A 170 -8.77 -13.40 8.15
C THR A 170 -8.90 -14.91 8.15
N VAL A 171 -8.20 -15.60 9.03
CA VAL A 171 -8.29 -17.07 9.19
C VAL A 171 -9.69 -17.49 9.63
N SER A 172 -10.31 -16.78 10.58
CA SER A 172 -11.69 -17.04 11.00
C SER A 172 -12.67 -16.87 9.83
N LEU A 173 -12.58 -15.77 9.09
CA LEU A 173 -13.45 -15.51 7.94
C LEU A 173 -13.25 -16.56 6.84
N GLN A 174 -12.00 -16.96 6.58
CA GLN A 174 -11.69 -18.01 5.61
C GLN A 174 -12.32 -19.34 6.03
N HIS A 175 -12.28 -19.67 7.31
CA HIS A 175 -12.96 -20.85 7.84
C HIS A 175 -14.48 -20.78 7.63
N ASP A 176 -15.10 -19.65 7.97
CA ASP A 176 -16.55 -19.43 7.78
C ASP A 176 -16.94 -19.52 6.30
N CYS A 177 -16.16 -18.92 5.40
CA CYS A 177 -16.38 -19.04 3.96
C CYS A 177 -16.26 -20.49 3.46
N SER A 178 -15.33 -21.28 4.02
CA SER A 178 -15.20 -22.70 3.68
C SER A 178 -16.41 -23.50 4.18
N MET A 179 -16.89 -23.22 5.39
CA MET A 179 -18.07 -23.87 5.95
C MET A 179 -19.32 -23.57 5.12
N LEU A 180 -19.54 -22.31 4.76
CA LEU A 180 -20.65 -21.90 3.89
C LEU A 180 -20.57 -22.55 2.51
N ARG A 181 -19.36 -22.65 1.93
CA ARG A 181 -19.17 -23.33 0.65
C ARG A 181 -19.59 -24.81 0.73
N ASN A 182 -19.17 -25.51 1.78
CA ASN A 182 -19.53 -26.91 1.98
C ASN A 182 -21.05 -27.08 2.19
N GLN A 183 -21.69 -26.16 2.93
CA GLN A 183 -23.15 -26.17 3.11
C GLN A 183 -23.89 -25.97 1.79
N VAL A 184 -23.44 -25.01 0.96
CA VAL A 184 -24.03 -24.77 -0.36
C VAL A 184 -23.87 -26.00 -1.26
N GLU A 185 -22.70 -26.63 -1.25
CA GLU A 185 -22.45 -27.86 -2.01
C GLU A 185 -23.36 -29.01 -1.54
N GLU A 186 -23.55 -29.19 -0.23
CA GLU A 186 -24.44 -30.21 0.31
C GLU A 186 -25.91 -29.98 -0.07
N GLU A 187 -26.39 -28.73 0.01
CA GLU A 187 -27.75 -28.38 -0.39
C GLU A 187 -27.96 -28.50 -1.90
N GLU A 188 -26.95 -28.17 -2.71
CA GLU A 188 -26.99 -28.39 -4.16
C GLU A 188 -27.10 -29.88 -4.49
N GLU A 189 -26.33 -30.74 -3.83
CA GLU A 189 -26.41 -32.19 -3.99
C GLU A 189 -27.78 -32.75 -3.53
N LYS A 190 -28.37 -32.23 -2.45
CA LYS A 190 -29.74 -32.59 -2.04
C LYS A 190 -30.76 -32.18 -3.10
N ALA A 191 -30.66 -30.96 -3.63
CA ALA A 191 -31.55 -30.47 -4.68
C ALA A 191 -31.45 -31.33 -5.95
N LYS A 192 -30.22 -31.69 -6.38
CA LYS A 192 -30.00 -32.60 -7.51
C LYS A 192 -30.68 -33.95 -7.32
N ARG A 193 -30.60 -34.54 -6.12
CA ARG A 193 -31.28 -35.81 -5.82
C ARG A 193 -32.81 -35.68 -5.89
N ILE A 194 -33.36 -34.60 -5.35
CA ILE A 194 -34.81 -34.35 -5.40
C ILE A 194 -35.26 -34.19 -6.85
N LEU A 195 -34.53 -33.44 -7.66
CA LEU A 195 -34.82 -33.27 -9.09
C LEU A 195 -34.72 -34.60 -9.84
N ALA A 196 -33.68 -35.40 -9.60
CA ALA A 196 -33.54 -36.72 -10.21
C ALA A 196 -34.71 -37.67 -9.86
N ILE A 197 -35.13 -37.70 -8.59
CA ILE A 197 -36.32 -38.46 -8.17
C ILE A 197 -37.57 -37.94 -8.88
N THR A 198 -37.70 -36.61 -9.04
CA THR A 198 -38.84 -36.01 -9.73
C THR A 198 -38.84 -36.34 -11.22
N GLU A 199 -37.66 -36.41 -11.88
CA GLU A 199 -37.54 -36.82 -13.27
C GLU A 199 -37.90 -38.31 -13.48
N ASP A 200 -37.55 -39.17 -12.52
CA ASP A 200 -37.92 -40.60 -12.54
C ASP A 200 -39.41 -40.85 -12.20
N ASP A 201 -40.00 -40.02 -11.32
CA ASP A 201 -41.38 -40.14 -10.82
C ASP A 201 -42.39 -39.25 -11.59
N VAL A 202 -41.92 -38.40 -12.51
CA VAL A 202 -42.74 -37.94 -13.63
C VAL A 202 -43.10 -39.22 -14.36
N LEU A 203 -44.33 -39.69 -14.13
CA LEU A 203 -44.96 -40.81 -14.80
C LEU A 203 -44.47 -40.80 -16.24
N SER A 204 -43.45 -41.63 -16.50
CA SER A 204 -42.92 -41.86 -17.83
C SER A 204 -44.00 -42.71 -18.46
N LEU A 205 -45.10 -42.03 -18.80
CA LEU A 205 -46.19 -42.57 -19.55
C LEU A 205 -45.50 -43.19 -20.75
N PRO A 206 -45.58 -44.52 -20.94
CA PRO A 206 -44.99 -45.14 -22.10
C PRO A 206 -45.51 -44.34 -23.27
N LEU A 207 -44.57 -43.69 -23.98
CA LEU A 207 -44.86 -42.72 -25.02
C LEU A 207 -45.99 -43.31 -25.84
N SER A 208 -47.19 -42.75 -25.70
CA SER A 208 -48.40 -43.40 -26.16
C SER A 208 -48.34 -43.41 -27.68
N CYS A 209 -47.83 -44.52 -28.20
CA CYS A 209 -47.65 -44.82 -29.61
C CYS A 209 -46.88 -43.72 -30.36
N SER A 210 -45.62 -44.01 -30.71
CA SER A 210 -44.98 -43.42 -31.87
C SER A 210 -46.00 -43.31 -33.03
N LYS A 211 -46.52 -42.10 -33.28
CA LYS A 211 -46.08 -41.21 -34.36
C LYS A 211 -45.84 -41.79 -35.76
N GLU A 212 -45.57 -43.07 -35.91
CA GLU A 212 -45.14 -43.66 -37.19
C GLU A 212 -46.01 -44.83 -37.66
N ASP A 213 -46.95 -45.30 -36.84
CA ASP A 213 -48.00 -46.21 -37.29
C ASP A 213 -49.35 -45.48 -37.29
N GLU A 214 -49.52 -44.55 -38.24
CA GLU A 214 -50.85 -44.29 -38.82
C GLU A 214 -51.29 -45.52 -39.63
N THR A 215 -51.34 -46.68 -38.98
CA THR A 215 -52.16 -47.79 -39.44
C THR A 215 -53.58 -47.33 -39.19
N THR A 216 -54.18 -46.80 -40.26
CA THR A 216 -55.58 -46.38 -40.34
C THR A 216 -56.42 -47.37 -39.55
N LEU A 217 -57.39 -46.92 -38.75
CA LEU A 217 -58.20 -47.75 -37.85
C LEU A 217 -58.68 -49.05 -38.52
N GLU A 218 -58.93 -48.98 -39.83
CA GLU A 218 -59.17 -50.10 -40.74
C GLU A 218 -58.12 -51.24 -40.69
N MET A 219 -56.83 -50.95 -40.75
CA MET A 219 -55.74 -51.94 -40.69
C MET A 219 -55.67 -52.62 -39.31
N ARG A 220 -55.99 -51.89 -38.24
CA ARG A 220 -56.08 -52.44 -36.89
C ARG A 220 -57.27 -53.38 -36.74
N VAL A 221 -58.41 -53.01 -37.34
CA VAL A 221 -59.61 -53.85 -37.41
C VAL A 221 -59.35 -55.11 -38.25
N ARG A 222 -58.68 -55.00 -39.41
CA ARG A 222 -58.27 -56.15 -40.25
C ARG A 222 -57.26 -57.09 -39.58
N ARG A 223 -56.49 -56.62 -38.59
CA ARG A 223 -55.60 -57.48 -37.80
C ARG A 223 -56.38 -58.31 -36.76
N ILE A 224 -57.46 -57.74 -36.23
CA ILE A 224 -58.29 -58.37 -35.19
C ILE A 224 -59.33 -59.31 -35.82
N MET A 225 -59.81 -58.98 -37.02
CA MET A 225 -60.81 -59.75 -37.75
C MET A 225 -60.24 -60.21 -39.09
N SER A 226 -60.37 -61.51 -39.40
CA SER A 226 -60.04 -62.04 -40.73
C SER A 226 -60.88 -61.33 -41.81
N ASP A 227 -60.32 -61.05 -42.99
CA ASP A 227 -61.05 -60.35 -44.08
C ASP A 227 -62.41 -60.99 -44.41
N ARG A 228 -62.52 -62.32 -44.26
CA ARG A 228 -63.78 -63.06 -44.42
C ARG A 228 -64.83 -62.70 -43.36
N ASP A 229 -64.41 -62.51 -42.12
CA ASP A 229 -65.29 -62.17 -41.00
C ASP A 229 -65.73 -60.70 -41.10
N CYS A 230 -64.84 -59.81 -41.56
CA CYS A 230 -65.19 -58.42 -41.88
C CYS A 230 -66.32 -58.34 -42.90
N GLU A 231 -66.23 -59.08 -44.00
CA GLU A 231 -67.24 -59.03 -45.06
C GLU A 231 -68.60 -59.58 -44.59
N ILE A 232 -68.60 -60.67 -43.82
CA ILE A 232 -69.82 -61.24 -43.24
C ILE A 232 -70.46 -60.27 -42.25
N THR A 233 -69.65 -59.62 -41.41
CA THR A 233 -70.13 -58.67 -40.41
C THR A 233 -70.66 -57.39 -41.07
N ALA A 234 -69.99 -56.90 -42.11
CA ALA A 234 -70.46 -55.78 -42.92
C ALA A 234 -71.79 -56.09 -43.62
N LYS A 235 -71.96 -57.28 -44.20
CA LYS A 235 -73.24 -57.71 -44.78
C LYS A 235 -74.36 -57.80 -43.73
N ARG A 236 -74.07 -58.32 -42.54
CA ARG A 236 -75.04 -58.35 -41.42
C ARG A 236 -75.44 -56.95 -40.96
N LEU A 237 -74.48 -56.05 -40.81
CA LEU A 237 -74.76 -54.65 -40.47
C LEU A 237 -75.56 -53.96 -41.56
N ALA A 238 -75.23 -54.19 -42.83
CA ALA A 238 -76.00 -53.65 -43.96
C ALA A 238 -77.45 -54.16 -43.95
N GLU A 239 -77.69 -55.44 -43.64
CA GLU A 239 -79.04 -55.97 -43.48
C GLU A 239 -79.80 -55.33 -42.31
N VAL A 240 -79.14 -55.15 -41.16
CA VAL A 240 -79.75 -54.50 -39.98
C VAL A 240 -80.08 -53.04 -40.30
N LEU A 241 -79.16 -52.33 -40.94
CA LEU A 241 -79.37 -50.94 -41.36
C LEU A 241 -80.45 -50.82 -42.43
N GLN A 242 -80.61 -51.78 -43.34
CA GLN A 242 -81.72 -51.76 -44.31
C GLN A 242 -83.08 -52.09 -43.69
N LYS A 243 -83.10 -52.91 -42.63
CA LYS A 243 -84.33 -53.29 -41.92
C LYS A 243 -84.77 -52.26 -40.86
N SER A 244 -83.91 -51.30 -40.53
CA SER A 244 -84.23 -50.27 -39.53
C SER A 244 -85.35 -49.34 -40.02
N GLU A 245 -86.27 -48.98 -39.12
CA GLU A 245 -87.40 -48.11 -39.46
C GLU A 245 -86.98 -46.69 -39.86
N VAL A 246 -85.84 -46.23 -39.34
CA VAL A 246 -85.29 -44.88 -39.58
C VAL A 246 -84.84 -44.73 -41.04
N THR A 247 -84.01 -45.66 -41.52
CA THR A 247 -83.51 -45.71 -42.90
C THR A 247 -84.60 -46.01 -43.93
N ARG A 248 -85.72 -46.62 -43.52
CA ARG A 248 -86.84 -46.91 -44.43
C ARG A 248 -87.51 -45.63 -44.94
N HIS A 249 -87.67 -44.63 -44.08
CA HIS A 249 -88.21 -43.33 -44.46
C HIS A 249 -87.25 -42.58 -45.39
N ASP A 250 -85.96 -42.59 -45.07
CA ASP A 250 -84.92 -41.97 -45.90
C ASP A 250 -84.81 -42.62 -47.29
N GLN A 251 -84.95 -43.95 -47.37
CA GLN A 251 -84.96 -44.66 -48.66
C GLN A 251 -86.18 -44.31 -49.51
N VAL A 252 -87.36 -44.09 -48.91
CA VAL A 252 -88.55 -43.64 -49.63
C VAL A 252 -88.35 -42.22 -50.15
N LEU A 253 -87.81 -41.32 -49.32
CA LEU A 253 -87.48 -39.95 -49.71
C LEU A 253 -86.46 -39.94 -50.86
N LEU A 254 -85.37 -40.71 -50.75
CA LEU A 254 -84.34 -40.84 -51.78
C LEU A 254 -84.91 -41.38 -53.09
N ARG A 255 -85.77 -42.41 -53.05
CA ARG A 255 -86.43 -42.93 -54.26
C ARG A 255 -87.35 -41.91 -54.90
N GLN A 256 -88.03 -41.09 -54.10
CA GLN A 256 -88.91 -40.06 -54.61
C GLN A 256 -88.10 -38.89 -55.20
N ALA A 257 -87.02 -38.47 -54.55
CA ALA A 257 -86.07 -37.51 -55.09
C ALA A 257 -85.44 -38.02 -56.40
N HIS A 258 -85.08 -39.29 -56.48
CA HIS A 258 -84.55 -39.89 -57.71
C HIS A 258 -85.58 -39.87 -58.84
N LYS A 259 -86.84 -40.21 -58.57
CA LYS A 259 -87.92 -40.09 -59.57
C LYS A 259 -88.09 -38.65 -60.07
N TYR A 260 -88.00 -37.66 -59.19
CA TYR A 260 -88.05 -36.26 -59.59
C TYR A 260 -86.81 -35.83 -60.39
N ALA A 261 -85.62 -36.29 -60.01
CA ALA A 261 -84.40 -36.05 -60.76
C ALA A 261 -84.47 -36.67 -62.15
N ASP A 262 -84.88 -37.94 -62.25
CA ASP A 262 -85.02 -38.64 -63.53
C ASP A 262 -86.05 -37.92 -64.42
N GLN A 263 -87.16 -37.40 -63.86
CA GLN A 263 -88.12 -36.58 -64.59
C GLN A 263 -87.55 -35.22 -65.06
N LEU A 264 -86.61 -34.63 -64.32
CA LEU A 264 -85.93 -33.39 -64.69
C LEU A 264 -84.84 -33.59 -65.75
N PHE A 265 -84.31 -34.80 -65.88
CA PHE A 265 -83.24 -35.15 -66.83
C PHE A 265 -83.72 -36.05 -67.99
N SER A 266 -85.03 -36.28 -68.13
CA SER A 266 -85.64 -37.09 -69.22
C SER A 266 -86.29 -36.23 -70.32
N ASP A 267 -85.69 -35.07 -70.65
CA ASP A 267 -85.92 -34.30 -71.88
C ASP A 267 -84.58 -34.13 -72.65
#